data_AF-A0A8T3ZAH8-F1
#
_entry.id   AF-A0A8T3ZAH8-F1
#
_cell.length_a   1.000
_cell.length_b   1.000
_cell.length_c   1.000
_cell.angle_alpha   90.00
_cell.angle_beta   90.00
_cell.angle_gamma   90.00
#
_symmetry.space_group_name_H-M   'P 1'
#
loop_
_entity.id
_entity.type
_entity.pdbx_description
1 polymer ?
#
loop_
_entity_poly.entity_id
_entity_poly.type
_entity_poly.pdbx_seq_one_letter_code
_entity_poly.pdbx_strand_id
1 'polypeptide(L)'
;MSDIRERLDGSYRLVRFRRMRNRLFVLEVVLLMAVALLYMATSGGSIKPLYIPGDFLLFILLILCLILFTEYVYFKTIEINASRSNSGKFLVARNTIRDCTAIAVVAIILMSLAVLPQMIRAGPPVPLSETASISQNQNWSVDLMTRDMLGSVDADTLTVASTQPTYLLLYVDGAPPINFTLDQTRQINLRLGTDYPGFHRLRMEVRNPGSSTNIRYEMSYTRSPLLYQFTPILAVAIIVVAGAGLVIMTPIKGKYSSGSIYSIDYKEQVVAGSERMEDRLALDKTLSEAEIVEEIAPPPPEPTAQTAPVVEAEKPMARRKGVVDEPAPGRADVPCPSCRQMNSPDSGMCFSCGAILAPQAPAEVEAVDHIERARRFLDSGRYEDAISSLDSILRTEHENHEALFMKAQALRGLRRHELAIQYLNTVIQARPDHRDALMARGRTFEDMNLLERAIENYRKAMAIAPDEDLSKRLDEIEGARKEETLNQFRLISGVGEAKANALYDAGYRSVNALANAKAEELTKTKGINEKLARRILKHFGKE
;
A
#
# COMPACT_ATOMS: atom_id res chain seq x y z
N MET A 1 -3.77 1.10 -7.60
CA MET A 1 -3.05 2.31 -7.13
C MET A 1 -2.00 2.03 -6.04
N SER A 2 -2.09 0.95 -5.24
CA SER A 2 -1.05 0.61 -4.25
C SER A 2 0.25 0.06 -4.86
N ASP A 3 0.14 -0.66 -5.99
CA ASP A 3 1.25 -1.45 -6.57
C ASP A 3 2.35 -0.59 -7.25
N ILE A 4 2.04 0.66 -7.63
CA ILE A 4 2.98 1.54 -8.36
C ILE A 4 3.84 2.38 -7.41
N ARG A 5 3.25 2.87 -6.31
CA ARG A 5 3.99 3.57 -5.22
C ARG A 5 4.99 2.61 -4.57
N GLU A 6 4.61 1.35 -4.50
CA GLU A 6 5.36 0.24 -3.93
C GLU A 6 6.58 -0.23 -4.73
N ARG A 7 6.64 0.08 -6.04
CA ARG A 7 7.77 -0.23 -6.93
C ARG A 7 8.82 0.87 -6.98
N LEU A 8 8.47 2.11 -6.66
CA LEU A 8 9.38 3.25 -6.68
C LEU A 8 10.34 3.28 -5.49
N ASP A 9 9.89 2.85 -4.31
CA ASP A 9 10.75 2.69 -3.12
C ASP A 9 11.50 1.35 -3.10
N GLY A 10 11.11 0.43 -3.97
CA GLY A 10 11.58 -0.95 -3.97
C GLY A 10 12.73 -1.19 -4.93
N SER A 11 13.98 -1.16 -4.46
CA SER A 11 15.06 -1.88 -5.15
C SER A 11 14.56 -3.29 -5.53
N TYR A 12 14.92 -3.86 -6.70
CA TYR A 12 14.44 -5.16 -7.24
C TYR A 12 14.26 -6.29 -6.20
N ARG A 13 15.02 -6.24 -5.10
CA ARG A 13 14.91 -7.09 -3.90
C ARG A 13 13.54 -7.02 -3.20
N LEU A 14 12.94 -5.84 -3.03
CA LEU A 14 11.65 -5.65 -2.33
C LEU A 14 10.46 -6.29 -3.07
N VAL A 15 10.44 -6.17 -4.40
CA VAL A 15 9.41 -6.83 -5.24
C VAL A 15 9.53 -8.36 -5.16
N ARG A 16 10.77 -8.89 -5.10
CA ARG A 16 11.01 -10.34 -4.94
C ARG A 16 10.56 -10.82 -3.56
N PHE A 17 10.80 -10.05 -2.50
CA PHE A 17 10.36 -10.40 -1.15
C PHE A 17 8.83 -10.45 -1.02
N ARG A 18 8.10 -9.50 -1.62
CA ARG A 18 6.62 -9.55 -1.59
C ARG A 18 6.06 -10.71 -2.41
N ARG A 19 6.63 -11.00 -3.58
CA ARG A 19 6.26 -12.21 -4.35
C ARG A 19 6.54 -13.49 -3.58
N MET A 20 7.67 -13.56 -2.86
CA MET A 20 8.00 -14.70 -2.02
C MET A 20 6.99 -14.85 -0.88
N ARG A 21 6.68 -13.77 -0.15
CA ARG A 21 5.65 -13.75 0.90
C ARG A 21 4.29 -14.23 0.41
N ASN A 22 3.82 -13.74 -0.75
CA ASN A 22 2.53 -14.15 -1.28
C ASN A 22 2.51 -15.64 -1.70
N ARG A 23 3.61 -16.16 -2.26
CA ARG A 23 3.71 -17.59 -2.59
C ARG A 23 3.71 -18.44 -1.32
N LEU A 24 4.38 -17.97 -0.28
CA LEU A 24 4.47 -18.68 0.99
C LEU A 24 3.12 -18.72 1.70
N PHE A 25 2.39 -17.59 1.70
CA PHE A 25 1.01 -17.53 2.17
C PHE A 25 0.08 -18.51 1.43
N VAL A 26 0.17 -18.58 0.10
CA VAL A 26 -0.62 -19.54 -0.68
C VAL A 26 -0.26 -20.98 -0.33
N LEU A 27 1.04 -21.28 -0.17
CA LEU A 27 1.51 -22.60 0.23
C LEU A 27 0.97 -23.00 1.61
N GLU A 28 0.97 -22.08 2.57
CA GLU A 28 0.43 -22.32 3.91
C GLU A 28 -1.07 -22.58 3.91
N VAL A 29 -1.85 -21.79 3.16
CA VAL A 29 -3.30 -22.03 3.03
C VAL A 29 -3.57 -23.39 2.42
N VAL A 30 -2.81 -23.80 1.40
CA VAL A 30 -2.92 -25.14 0.79
C VAL A 30 -2.54 -26.23 1.78
N LEU A 31 -1.45 -26.06 2.53
CA LEU A 31 -1.01 -27.01 3.55
C LEU A 31 -2.06 -27.17 4.65
N LEU A 32 -2.66 -26.07 5.10
CA LEU A 32 -3.73 -26.10 6.09
C LEU A 32 -4.98 -26.80 5.59
N MET A 33 -5.39 -26.53 4.36
CA MET A 33 -6.51 -27.24 3.74
C MET A 33 -6.23 -28.74 3.67
N ALA A 34 -4.99 -29.14 3.33
CA ALA A 34 -4.59 -30.54 3.31
C ALA A 34 -4.60 -31.18 4.72
N VAL A 35 -4.07 -30.49 5.74
CA VAL A 35 -4.08 -30.97 7.13
C VAL A 35 -5.51 -31.07 7.68
N ALA A 36 -6.37 -30.09 7.37
CA ALA A 36 -7.78 -30.12 7.76
C ALA A 36 -8.52 -31.29 7.10
N LEU A 37 -8.29 -31.54 5.81
CA LEU A 37 -8.87 -32.70 5.10
C LEU A 37 -8.38 -34.03 5.68
N LEU A 38 -7.08 -34.15 5.97
CA LEU A 38 -6.50 -35.34 6.59
C LEU A 38 -7.11 -35.60 7.98
N TYR A 39 -7.26 -34.55 8.79
CA TYR A 39 -7.86 -34.67 10.12
C TYR A 39 -9.35 -35.03 10.06
N MET A 40 -10.10 -34.47 9.11
CA MET A 40 -11.49 -34.85 8.88
C MET A 40 -11.60 -36.34 8.53
N ALA A 41 -10.66 -36.87 7.74
CA ALA A 41 -10.61 -38.28 7.39
C ALA A 41 -10.27 -39.18 8.59
N THR A 42 -9.44 -38.74 9.53
CA THR A 42 -9.03 -39.56 10.69
C THR A 42 -9.95 -39.43 11.90
N SER A 43 -10.66 -38.31 12.04
CA SER A 43 -11.40 -37.96 13.28
C SER A 43 -12.92 -38.11 13.15
N GLY A 44 -13.38 -38.72 12.05
CA GLY A 44 -14.81 -38.96 11.81
C GLY A 44 -15.62 -37.71 11.46
N GLY A 45 -15.00 -36.73 10.78
CA GLY A 45 -15.71 -35.54 10.32
C GLY A 45 -16.84 -35.92 9.35
N SER A 46 -18.07 -35.47 9.64
CA SER A 46 -19.21 -35.68 8.74
C SER A 46 -19.50 -34.41 7.94
N ILE A 47 -19.79 -34.57 6.65
CA ILE A 47 -20.26 -33.49 5.77
C ILE A 47 -21.78 -33.31 5.92
N LYS A 48 -22.50 -34.30 6.47
CA LYS A 48 -23.96 -34.27 6.65
C LYS A 48 -24.36 -34.93 7.99
N PRO A 49 -24.70 -34.14 9.03
CA PRO A 49 -24.56 -32.68 9.15
C PRO A 49 -23.10 -32.23 9.15
N LEU A 50 -22.80 -31.01 8.70
CA LEU A 50 -21.44 -30.46 8.71
C LEU A 50 -20.94 -30.36 10.16
N TYR A 51 -20.07 -31.28 10.56
CA TYR A 51 -19.44 -31.30 11.88
C TYR A 51 -17.93 -31.14 11.71
N ILE A 52 -17.42 -29.96 12.10
CA ILE A 52 -15.98 -29.67 12.16
C ILE A 52 -15.63 -29.56 13.65
N PRO A 53 -14.73 -30.40 14.19
CA PRO A 53 -14.31 -30.27 15.58
C PRO A 53 -13.76 -28.88 15.88
N GLY A 54 -14.47 -28.12 16.71
CA GLY A 54 -14.15 -26.72 17.02
C GLY A 54 -12.81 -26.57 17.72
N ASP A 55 -12.42 -27.56 18.51
CA ASP A 55 -11.12 -27.65 19.19
C ASP A 55 -9.95 -27.70 18.21
N PHE A 56 -10.05 -28.55 17.19
CA PHE A 56 -9.02 -28.70 16.16
C PHE A 56 -8.96 -27.49 15.23
N LEU A 57 -10.10 -26.95 14.83
CA LEU A 57 -10.16 -25.76 13.98
C LEU A 57 -9.53 -24.55 14.68
N LEU A 58 -9.85 -24.33 15.96
CA LEU A 58 -9.24 -23.26 16.74
C LEU A 58 -7.71 -23.45 16.87
N PHE A 59 -7.28 -24.68 17.15
CA PHE A 59 -5.87 -25.02 17.24
C PHE A 59 -5.10 -24.73 15.95
N ILE A 60 -5.63 -25.15 14.80
CA ILE A 60 -5.06 -24.84 13.48
C ILE A 60 -4.98 -23.34 13.25
N LEU A 61 -6.08 -22.61 13.52
CA LEU A 61 -6.13 -21.18 13.27
C LEU A 61 -5.09 -20.43 14.12
N LEU A 62 -4.88 -20.84 15.35
CA LEU A 62 -3.86 -20.26 16.21
C LEU A 62 -2.44 -20.58 15.71
N ILE A 63 -2.19 -21.80 15.19
CA ILE A 63 -0.88 -22.14 14.60
C ILE A 63 -0.64 -21.28 13.38
N LEU A 64 -1.64 -21.14 12.52
CA LEU A 64 -1.56 -20.27 11.35
C LEU A 64 -1.25 -18.83 11.75
N CYS A 65 -2.00 -18.29 12.71
CA CYS A 65 -1.77 -16.95 13.22
C CYS A 65 -0.34 -16.77 13.76
N LEU A 66 0.19 -17.77 14.49
CA LEU A 66 1.56 -17.74 14.98
C LEU A 66 2.55 -17.68 13.81
N ILE A 67 2.43 -18.60 12.84
CA ILE A 67 3.35 -18.69 11.70
C ILE A 67 3.31 -17.40 10.88
N LEU A 68 2.11 -16.98 10.44
CA LEU A 68 1.91 -15.76 9.65
C LEU A 68 2.49 -14.53 10.33
N PHE A 69 2.37 -14.47 11.66
CA PHE A 69 2.89 -13.36 12.43
C PHE A 69 4.42 -13.41 12.58
N THR A 70 5.01 -14.59 12.80
CA THR A 70 6.46 -14.76 12.77
C THR A 70 7.03 -14.34 11.41
N GLU A 71 6.38 -14.74 10.32
CA GLU A 71 6.77 -14.33 8.97
C GLU A 71 6.60 -12.83 8.74
N TYR A 72 5.51 -12.24 9.23
CA TYR A 72 5.28 -10.81 9.17
C TYR A 72 6.46 -10.04 9.78
N VAL A 73 6.85 -10.39 11.01
CA VAL A 73 7.99 -9.75 11.71
C VAL A 73 9.30 -9.98 10.94
N TYR A 74 9.53 -11.20 10.44
CA TYR A 74 10.72 -11.54 9.66
C TYR A 74 10.82 -10.70 8.37
N PHE A 75 9.76 -10.68 7.55
CA PHE A 75 9.74 -9.91 6.30
C PHE A 75 9.85 -8.40 6.54
N LYS A 76 9.28 -7.88 7.63
CA LYS A 76 9.44 -6.46 8.00
C LYS A 76 10.88 -6.13 8.39
N THR A 77 11.57 -7.04 9.07
CA THR A 77 12.99 -6.89 9.39
C THR A 77 13.84 -6.84 8.11
N ILE A 78 13.56 -7.70 7.13
CA ILE A 78 14.21 -7.66 5.82
C ILE A 78 13.87 -6.36 5.06
N GLU A 79 12.62 -5.92 5.09
CA GLU A 79 12.17 -4.70 4.42
C GLU A 79 12.91 -3.45 4.96
N ILE A 80 13.15 -3.39 6.26
CA ILE A 80 13.98 -2.34 6.88
C ILE A 80 15.42 -2.38 6.36
N ASN A 81 16.02 -3.58 6.29
CA ASN A 81 17.38 -3.74 5.78
C ASN A 81 17.48 -3.43 4.28
N ALA A 82 16.43 -3.69 3.51
CA ALA A 82 16.38 -3.43 2.07
C ALA A 82 16.02 -1.98 1.72
N SER A 83 15.38 -1.24 2.63
CA SER A 83 15.03 0.17 2.44
C SER A 83 16.28 1.04 2.36
N ARG A 84 16.31 1.97 1.40
CA ARG A 84 17.46 2.88 1.21
C ARG A 84 17.35 4.16 2.04
N SER A 85 16.14 4.65 2.29
CA SER A 85 15.92 5.92 2.98
C SER A 85 15.76 5.73 4.49
N ASN A 86 16.35 6.64 5.28
CA ASN A 86 16.16 6.66 6.74
C ASN A 86 14.69 6.87 7.12
N SER A 87 13.97 7.72 6.37
CA SER A 87 12.52 7.91 6.50
C SER A 87 11.73 6.62 6.28
N GLY A 88 12.07 5.83 5.25
CA GLY A 88 11.43 4.56 4.98
C GLY A 88 11.66 3.55 6.09
N LYS A 89 12.91 3.44 6.60
CA LYS A 89 13.23 2.57 7.74
C LYS A 89 12.47 2.95 9.00
N PHE A 90 12.38 4.25 9.30
CA PHE A 90 11.63 4.78 10.43
C PHE A 90 10.13 4.47 10.34
N LEU A 91 9.52 4.72 9.17
CA LEU A 91 8.10 4.45 8.95
C LEU A 91 7.76 2.97 9.08
N VAL A 92 8.57 2.10 8.46
CA VAL A 92 8.36 0.65 8.55
C VAL A 92 8.50 0.17 9.99
N ALA A 93 9.53 0.62 10.72
CA ALA A 93 9.70 0.26 12.14
C ALA A 93 8.55 0.77 13.01
N ARG A 94 8.10 2.02 12.82
CA ARG A 94 6.98 2.61 13.57
C ARG A 94 5.66 1.86 13.34
N ASN A 95 5.34 1.56 12.09
CA ASN A 95 4.11 0.84 11.77
C ASN A 95 4.18 -0.60 12.30
N THR A 96 5.34 -1.26 12.16
CA THR A 96 5.52 -2.61 12.71
C THR A 96 5.36 -2.64 14.23
N ILE A 97 5.89 -1.63 14.96
CA ILE A 97 5.65 -1.49 16.41
C ILE A 97 4.16 -1.39 16.71
N ARG A 98 3.42 -0.52 16.00
CA ARG A 98 1.98 -0.35 16.22
C ARG A 98 1.23 -1.67 16.00
N ASP A 99 1.55 -2.36 14.91
CA ASP A 99 0.89 -3.62 14.58
C ASP A 99 1.24 -4.71 15.61
N CYS A 100 2.51 -4.83 16.04
CA CYS A 100 2.90 -5.74 17.12
C CYS A 100 2.21 -5.40 18.44
N THR A 101 2.06 -4.12 18.79
CA THR A 101 1.31 -3.74 20.01
C THR A 101 -0.17 -4.12 19.91
N ALA A 102 -0.80 -3.88 18.76
CA ALA A 102 -2.21 -4.23 18.56
C ALA A 102 -2.40 -5.74 18.63
N ILE A 103 -1.53 -6.51 17.98
CA ILE A 103 -1.58 -7.98 17.98
C ILE A 103 -1.31 -8.54 19.38
N ALA A 104 -0.35 -7.99 20.13
CA ALA A 104 -0.11 -8.40 21.51
C ALA A 104 -1.34 -8.14 22.40
N VAL A 105 -1.96 -6.97 22.29
CA VAL A 105 -3.17 -6.64 23.06
C VAL A 105 -4.32 -7.56 22.70
N VAL A 106 -4.57 -7.78 21.40
CA VAL A 106 -5.61 -8.71 20.94
C VAL A 106 -5.33 -10.13 21.40
N ALA A 107 -4.08 -10.60 21.33
CA ALA A 107 -3.69 -11.92 21.80
C ALA A 107 -3.89 -12.07 23.32
N ILE A 108 -3.57 -11.04 24.11
CA ILE A 108 -3.82 -11.03 25.56
C ILE A 108 -5.32 -11.05 25.86
N ILE A 109 -6.13 -10.29 25.12
CA ILE A 109 -7.59 -10.27 25.27
C ILE A 109 -8.20 -11.62 24.87
N LEU A 110 -7.76 -12.20 23.75
CA LEU A 110 -8.21 -13.53 23.32
C LEU A 110 -7.75 -14.61 24.30
N MET A 111 -6.54 -14.51 24.84
CA MET A 111 -6.03 -15.40 25.87
C MET A 111 -6.87 -15.28 27.15
N SER A 112 -7.22 -14.07 27.59
CA SER A 112 -8.06 -13.89 28.78
C SER A 112 -9.49 -14.38 28.54
N LEU A 113 -10.06 -14.20 27.34
CA LEU A 113 -11.38 -14.72 26.99
C LEU A 113 -11.41 -16.24 26.79
N ALA A 114 -10.34 -16.84 26.26
CA ALA A 114 -10.30 -18.28 25.94
C ALA A 114 -9.79 -19.13 27.10
N VAL A 115 -8.73 -18.67 27.79
CA VAL A 115 -8.03 -19.45 28.83
C VAL A 115 -8.64 -19.20 30.21
N LEU A 116 -9.03 -17.96 30.54
CA LEU A 116 -9.51 -17.65 31.89
C LEU A 116 -10.82 -18.40 32.24
N PRO A 117 -11.82 -18.51 31.34
CA PRO A 117 -13.01 -19.32 31.64
C PRO A 117 -12.70 -20.81 31.78
N GLN A 118 -11.71 -21.31 31.03
CA GLN A 118 -11.25 -22.70 31.11
C GLN A 118 -10.56 -23.00 32.44
N MET A 119 -9.75 -22.06 32.94
CA MET A 119 -9.07 -22.16 34.23
C MET A 119 -10.04 -22.00 35.41
N ILE A 120 -11.05 -21.13 35.31
CA ILE A 120 -12.06 -20.96 36.37
C ILE A 120 -12.96 -22.20 36.48
N ARG A 121 -13.25 -22.88 35.37
CA ARG A 121 -13.96 -24.18 35.35
C ARG A 121 -13.05 -25.37 35.66
N ALA A 122 -12.03 -25.22 36.51
CA ALA A 122 -11.03 -26.25 36.81
C ALA A 122 -11.60 -27.58 37.36
N GLY A 123 -12.81 -27.59 37.92
CA GLY A 123 -13.46 -28.83 38.37
C GLY A 123 -13.85 -29.77 37.20
N PRO A 124 -13.69 -31.10 37.33
CA PRO A 124 -14.02 -32.05 36.27
C PRO A 124 -15.43 -31.79 35.73
N PRO A 125 -15.68 -31.97 34.42
CA PRO A 125 -17.01 -31.77 33.85
C PRO A 125 -18.00 -32.61 34.65
N VAL A 126 -19.10 -31.98 35.08
CA VAL A 126 -20.12 -32.65 35.88
C VAL A 126 -20.69 -33.81 35.05
N PRO A 127 -20.67 -35.05 35.57
CA PRO A 127 -21.23 -36.17 34.83
C PRO A 127 -22.73 -35.95 34.63
N LEU A 128 -23.22 -36.26 33.44
CA LEU A 128 -24.65 -36.25 33.17
C LEU A 128 -25.22 -37.52 33.80
N SER A 129 -26.04 -37.38 34.85
CA SER A 129 -26.72 -38.51 35.49
C SER A 129 -28.22 -38.24 35.50
N GLU A 130 -28.98 -39.02 34.75
CA GLU A 130 -30.44 -38.93 34.68
C GLU A 130 -31.06 -40.29 35.00
N THR A 131 -32.27 -40.28 35.56
CA THR A 131 -33.03 -41.49 35.88
C THR A 131 -34.39 -41.40 35.22
N ALA A 132 -34.72 -42.40 34.40
CA ALA A 132 -36.00 -42.53 33.72
C ALA A 132 -36.78 -43.71 34.31
N SER A 133 -38.08 -43.52 34.58
CA SER A 133 -38.98 -44.59 34.98
C SER A 133 -39.75 -45.11 33.76
N ILE A 134 -39.76 -46.43 33.58
CA ILE A 134 -40.35 -47.11 32.43
C ILE A 134 -41.42 -48.07 32.91
N SER A 135 -42.62 -47.93 32.37
CA SER A 135 -43.75 -48.83 32.64
C SER A 135 -43.59 -50.16 31.89
N GLN A 136 -44.39 -51.16 32.27
CA GLN A 136 -44.36 -52.48 31.64
C GLN A 136 -44.69 -52.40 30.14
N ASN A 137 -43.93 -53.14 29.32
CA ASN A 137 -44.08 -53.23 27.86
C ASN A 137 -43.97 -51.89 27.11
N GLN A 138 -43.31 -50.89 27.71
CA GLN A 138 -42.97 -49.66 27.02
C GLN A 138 -41.51 -49.62 26.60
N ASN A 139 -41.30 -48.94 25.47
CA ASN A 139 -39.98 -48.63 24.96
C ASN A 139 -39.63 -47.20 25.36
N TRP A 140 -38.39 -47.00 25.78
CA TRP A 140 -37.86 -45.68 26.08
C TRP A 140 -36.60 -45.48 25.26
N SER A 141 -36.40 -44.29 24.72
CA SER A 141 -35.21 -43.98 23.94
C SER A 141 -34.65 -42.60 24.28
N VAL A 142 -33.33 -42.49 24.31
CA VAL A 142 -32.62 -41.22 24.46
C VAL A 142 -31.53 -41.12 23.41
N ASP A 143 -31.37 -39.91 22.86
CA ASP A 143 -30.30 -39.57 21.95
C ASP A 143 -29.21 -38.82 22.73
N LEU A 144 -27.99 -39.35 22.70
CA LEU A 144 -26.80 -38.81 23.35
C LEU A 144 -25.74 -38.50 22.28
N MET A 145 -24.81 -37.60 22.59
CA MET A 145 -23.69 -37.26 21.71
C MET A 145 -22.38 -37.60 22.40
N THR A 146 -21.46 -38.26 21.70
CA THR A 146 -20.11 -38.54 22.26
C THR A 146 -19.28 -37.29 22.47
N ARG A 147 -19.62 -36.19 21.79
CA ARG A 147 -18.86 -34.94 21.82
C ARG A 147 -19.79 -33.74 21.67
N ASP A 148 -19.47 -32.64 22.33
CA ASP A 148 -20.23 -31.38 22.21
C ASP A 148 -20.06 -30.76 20.80
N MET A 149 -21.01 -29.92 20.39
CA MET A 149 -20.96 -29.17 19.12
C MET A 149 -19.67 -28.34 18.98
N LEU A 150 -19.13 -27.85 20.10
CA LEU A 150 -17.88 -27.08 20.12
C LEU A 150 -16.62 -27.95 20.21
N GLY A 151 -16.74 -29.28 20.39
CA GLY A 151 -15.59 -30.18 20.54
C GLY A 151 -14.80 -29.97 21.84
N SER A 152 -15.40 -29.29 22.83
CA SER A 152 -14.71 -28.91 24.07
C SER A 152 -14.53 -30.06 25.05
N VAL A 153 -15.42 -31.04 24.97
CA VAL A 153 -15.59 -32.14 25.92
C VAL A 153 -15.95 -33.42 25.15
N ASP A 154 -15.29 -34.52 25.53
CA ASP A 154 -15.40 -35.84 24.93
C ASP A 154 -15.94 -36.83 25.96
N ALA A 155 -16.90 -37.65 25.59
CA ALA A 155 -17.46 -38.67 26.46
C ALA A 155 -16.45 -39.80 26.67
N ASP A 156 -16.16 -40.10 27.93
CA ASP A 156 -15.18 -41.12 28.29
C ASP A 156 -15.88 -42.46 28.56
N THR A 157 -16.80 -42.47 29.53
CA THR A 157 -17.58 -43.67 29.87
C THR A 157 -19.08 -43.40 29.89
N LEU A 158 -19.84 -44.38 29.40
CA LEU A 158 -21.29 -44.46 29.60
C LEU A 158 -21.61 -45.67 30.47
N THR A 159 -22.16 -45.39 31.65
CA THR A 159 -22.59 -46.38 32.62
C THR A 159 -24.11 -46.46 32.61
N VAL A 160 -24.69 -47.64 32.35
CA VAL A 160 -26.15 -47.85 32.39
C VAL A 160 -26.48 -48.92 33.42
N ALA A 161 -27.47 -48.61 34.28
CA ALA A 161 -27.95 -49.48 35.34
C ALA A 161 -29.49 -49.57 35.30
N SER A 162 -30.03 -50.76 35.57
CA SER A 162 -31.47 -50.99 35.67
C SER A 162 -31.81 -51.77 36.94
N THR A 163 -33.00 -51.54 37.50
CA THR A 163 -33.50 -52.25 38.69
C THR A 163 -34.13 -53.61 38.38
N GLN A 164 -34.47 -53.88 37.12
CA GLN A 164 -35.09 -55.12 36.66
C GLN A 164 -34.40 -55.60 35.37
N PRO A 165 -34.52 -56.89 35.00
CA PRO A 165 -33.94 -57.39 33.77
C PRO A 165 -34.53 -56.69 32.55
N THR A 166 -33.70 -55.97 31.79
CA THR A 166 -34.12 -55.16 30.63
C THR A 166 -33.21 -55.37 29.42
N TYR A 167 -33.77 -55.21 28.22
CA TYR A 167 -33.02 -55.28 26.97
C TYR A 167 -32.65 -53.87 26.52
N LEU A 168 -31.37 -53.64 26.29
CA LEU A 168 -30.83 -52.37 25.81
C LEU A 168 -30.22 -52.56 24.42
N LEU A 169 -30.70 -51.77 23.45
CA LEU A 169 -30.09 -51.64 22.13
C LEU A 169 -29.39 -50.29 22.06
N LEU A 170 -28.11 -50.30 21.71
CA LEU A 170 -27.34 -49.10 21.45
C LEU A 170 -27.08 -49.00 19.94
N TYR A 171 -27.57 -47.92 19.33
CA TYR A 171 -27.26 -47.57 17.96
C TYR A 171 -26.17 -46.49 17.99
N VAL A 172 -25.07 -46.73 17.28
CA VAL A 172 -24.02 -45.75 17.03
C VAL A 172 -24.05 -45.45 15.53
N ASP A 173 -24.15 -44.19 15.16
CA ASP A 173 -24.18 -43.81 13.74
C ASP A 173 -22.95 -44.39 12.99
N GLY A 174 -23.20 -45.12 11.91
CA GLY A 174 -22.14 -45.77 11.12
C GLY A 174 -21.65 -47.13 11.64
N ALA A 175 -22.20 -47.66 12.74
CA ALA A 175 -21.91 -48.99 13.26
C ALA A 175 -23.19 -49.84 13.43
N PRO A 176 -23.10 -51.18 13.40
CA PRO A 176 -24.24 -52.05 13.69
C PRO A 176 -24.72 -51.88 15.14
N PRO A 177 -26.03 -52.05 15.40
CA PRO A 177 -26.58 -51.92 16.75
C PRO A 177 -26.03 -53.01 17.67
N ILE A 178 -25.72 -52.61 18.90
CA ILE A 178 -25.13 -53.47 19.92
C ILE A 178 -26.19 -53.77 20.96
N ASN A 179 -26.41 -55.07 21.18
CA ASN A 179 -27.44 -55.54 22.08
C ASN A 179 -26.83 -55.93 23.42
N PHE A 180 -27.43 -55.44 24.50
CA PHE A 180 -27.05 -55.77 25.86
C PHE A 180 -28.26 -56.22 26.67
N THR A 181 -28.02 -57.13 27.62
CA THR A 181 -28.98 -57.56 28.62
C THR A 181 -28.52 -57.05 29.98
N LEU A 182 -29.29 -56.15 30.59
CA LEU A 182 -29.04 -55.69 31.96
C LEU A 182 -29.73 -56.65 32.92
N ASP A 183 -28.95 -57.35 33.75
CA ASP A 183 -29.47 -58.15 34.86
C ASP A 183 -29.41 -57.34 36.17
N GLN A 184 -30.16 -57.73 37.21
CA GLN A 184 -30.39 -56.98 38.48
C GLN A 184 -29.13 -56.49 39.24
N THR A 185 -27.92 -56.93 38.85
CA THR A 185 -26.63 -56.55 39.47
C THR A 185 -25.59 -56.03 38.47
N ARG A 186 -25.92 -55.92 37.18
CA ARG A 186 -24.97 -55.58 36.11
C ARG A 186 -25.17 -54.16 35.62
N GLN A 187 -24.17 -53.32 35.89
CA GLN A 187 -23.97 -52.07 35.16
C GLN A 187 -23.21 -52.37 33.87
N ILE A 188 -23.61 -51.75 32.77
CA ILE A 188 -22.83 -51.78 31.53
C ILE A 188 -21.95 -50.54 31.52
N ASN A 189 -20.64 -50.74 31.40
CA ASN A 189 -19.67 -49.65 31.27
C ASN A 189 -19.09 -49.68 29.85
N LEU A 190 -19.49 -48.71 29.03
CA LEU A 190 -18.98 -48.53 27.66
C LEU A 190 -17.86 -47.49 27.68
N ARG A 191 -16.70 -47.81 27.10
CA ARG A 191 -15.58 -46.87 26.96
C ARG A 191 -15.71 -46.13 25.63
N LEU A 192 -16.59 -45.14 25.61
CA LEU A 192 -16.89 -44.35 24.41
C LEU A 192 -15.63 -43.67 23.85
N GLY A 193 -14.73 -43.19 24.71
CA GLY A 193 -13.49 -42.53 24.28
C GLY A 193 -12.52 -43.41 23.49
N THR A 194 -12.48 -44.72 23.77
CA THR A 194 -11.59 -45.67 23.06
C THR A 194 -12.29 -46.41 21.94
N ASP A 195 -13.54 -46.80 22.17
CA ASP A 195 -14.25 -47.73 21.28
C ASP A 195 -14.91 -46.97 20.12
N TYR A 196 -15.28 -45.70 20.33
CA TYR A 196 -15.92 -44.83 19.35
C TYR A 196 -15.27 -43.45 19.34
N PRO A 197 -13.99 -43.34 18.92
CA PRO A 197 -13.32 -42.06 18.83
C PRO A 197 -14.02 -41.15 17.81
N GLY A 198 -14.17 -39.87 18.16
CA GLY A 198 -14.78 -38.86 17.31
C GLY A 198 -16.25 -38.57 17.65
N PHE A 199 -16.92 -37.87 16.72
CA PHE A 199 -18.30 -37.44 16.91
C PHE A 199 -19.28 -38.48 16.39
N HIS A 200 -20.04 -39.07 17.31
CA HIS A 200 -21.06 -40.06 17.04
C HIS A 200 -22.34 -39.71 17.78
N ARG A 201 -23.48 -39.86 17.09
CA ARG A 201 -24.78 -39.87 17.75
C ARG A 201 -25.03 -41.27 18.28
N LEU A 202 -25.31 -41.34 19.57
CA LEU A 202 -25.69 -42.56 20.28
C LEU A 202 -27.20 -42.52 20.49
N ARG A 203 -27.92 -43.51 19.99
CA ARG A 203 -29.31 -43.72 20.35
C ARG A 203 -29.41 -44.95 21.22
N MET A 204 -29.82 -44.76 22.47
CA MET A 204 -30.07 -45.84 23.40
C MET A 204 -31.57 -46.13 23.41
N GLU A 205 -31.97 -47.33 23.01
CA GLU A 205 -33.35 -47.82 23.06
C GLU A 205 -33.43 -48.92 24.11
N VAL A 206 -34.28 -48.73 25.12
CA VAL A 206 -34.53 -49.72 26.16
C VAL A 206 -35.92 -50.30 25.98
N ARG A 207 -35.99 -51.63 25.95
CA ARG A 207 -37.23 -52.39 25.94
C ARG A 207 -37.40 -53.07 27.29
N ASN A 208 -38.51 -52.75 27.97
CA ASN A 208 -38.87 -53.34 29.25
C ASN A 208 -39.95 -54.42 29.09
N PRO A 209 -39.58 -55.71 29.02
CA PRO A 209 -40.55 -56.81 28.93
C PRO A 209 -41.19 -57.17 30.30
N GLY A 210 -40.67 -56.62 31.40
CA GLY A 210 -41.02 -56.99 32.77
C GLY A 210 -41.91 -55.99 33.49
N SER A 211 -41.83 -55.97 34.83
CA SER A 211 -42.49 -54.98 35.68
C SER A 211 -41.88 -53.58 35.53
N SER A 212 -42.52 -52.55 36.10
CA SER A 212 -41.98 -51.19 36.05
C SER A 212 -40.55 -51.13 36.61
N THR A 213 -39.68 -50.41 35.90
CA THR A 213 -38.25 -50.36 36.19
C THR A 213 -37.71 -48.93 36.07
N ASN A 214 -36.67 -48.64 36.85
CA ASN A 214 -35.95 -47.39 36.75
C ASN A 214 -34.61 -47.65 36.07
N ILE A 215 -34.32 -46.84 35.06
CA ILE A 215 -33.05 -46.86 34.35
C ILE A 215 -32.29 -45.62 34.73
N ARG A 216 -31.08 -45.82 35.24
CA ARG A 216 -30.13 -44.77 35.51
C ARG A 216 -29.00 -44.88 34.52
N TYR A 217 -28.72 -43.80 33.81
CA TYR A 217 -27.55 -43.70 32.97
C TYR A 217 -26.67 -42.54 33.45
N GLU A 218 -25.37 -42.77 33.43
CA GLU A 218 -24.35 -41.81 33.83
C GLU A 218 -23.30 -41.71 32.73
N MET A 219 -23.08 -40.50 32.23
CA MET A 219 -22.11 -40.22 31.18
C MET A 219 -21.02 -39.33 31.76
N SER A 220 -19.81 -39.88 31.79
CA SER A 220 -18.61 -39.16 32.21
C SER A 220 -17.95 -38.51 31.00
N TYR A 221 -17.27 -37.41 31.27
CA TYR A 221 -16.71 -36.56 30.25
C TYR A 221 -15.26 -36.21 30.57
N THR A 222 -14.44 -36.08 29.53
CA THR A 222 -13.06 -35.60 29.57
C THR A 222 -12.93 -34.36 28.70
N ARG A 223 -11.94 -33.50 28.97
CA ARG A 223 -11.74 -32.26 28.22
C ARG A 223 -10.83 -32.50 27.02
N SER A 224 -11.06 -31.78 25.93
CA SER A 224 -10.15 -31.82 24.78
C SER A 224 -8.74 -31.32 25.19
N PRO A 225 -7.69 -32.16 25.02
CA PRO A 225 -6.32 -31.75 25.34
C PRO A 225 -5.83 -30.63 24.43
N LEU A 226 -6.30 -30.57 23.17
CA LEU A 226 -5.95 -29.52 22.22
C LEU A 226 -6.34 -28.14 22.74
N LEU A 227 -7.58 -28.02 23.25
CA LEU A 227 -8.06 -26.76 23.80
C LEU A 227 -7.35 -26.40 25.10
N TYR A 228 -7.26 -27.33 26.05
CA TYR A 228 -6.83 -27.00 27.41
C TYR A 228 -5.31 -26.96 27.58
N GLN A 229 -4.55 -27.79 26.88
CA GLN A 229 -3.09 -27.84 27.02
C GLN A 229 -2.40 -26.95 26.00
N PHE A 230 -2.80 -26.99 24.73
CA PHE A 230 -2.03 -26.37 23.66
C PHE A 230 -2.44 -24.94 23.33
N THR A 231 -3.73 -24.61 23.37
CA THR A 231 -4.22 -23.22 23.16
C THR A 231 -3.50 -22.18 24.02
N PRO A 232 -3.34 -22.36 25.35
CA PRO A 232 -2.64 -21.36 26.17
C PRO A 232 -1.16 -21.24 25.79
N ILE A 233 -0.47 -22.35 25.52
CA ILE A 233 0.94 -22.36 25.09
C ILE A 233 1.09 -21.56 23.80
N LEU A 234 0.19 -21.76 22.85
CA LEU A 234 0.21 -21.12 21.54
C LEU A 234 -0.13 -19.63 21.62
N ALA A 235 -1.08 -19.25 22.48
CA ALA A 235 -1.38 -17.85 22.76
C ALA A 235 -0.17 -17.14 23.40
N VAL A 236 0.51 -17.78 24.36
CA VAL A 236 1.76 -17.26 24.94
C VAL A 236 2.84 -17.12 23.87
N ALA A 237 2.98 -18.11 22.97
CA ALA A 237 3.95 -18.03 21.88
C ALA A 237 3.70 -16.80 20.97
N ILE A 238 2.44 -16.50 20.63
CA ILE A 238 2.08 -15.31 19.84
C ILE A 238 2.50 -14.03 20.58
N ILE A 239 2.22 -13.95 21.89
CA ILE A 239 2.61 -12.81 22.72
C ILE A 239 4.14 -12.66 22.78
N VAL A 240 4.87 -13.76 22.93
CA VAL A 240 6.34 -13.77 22.96
C VAL A 240 6.92 -13.29 21.64
N VAL A 241 6.41 -13.78 20.50
CA VAL A 241 6.83 -13.30 19.17
C VAL A 241 6.50 -11.83 19.00
N ALA A 242 5.37 -11.35 19.52
CA ALA A 242 4.98 -9.94 19.40
C ALA A 242 5.89 -9.04 20.24
N GLY A 243 6.21 -9.49 21.46
CA GLY A 243 7.21 -8.88 22.33
C GLY A 243 8.59 -8.83 21.69
N ALA A 244 9.04 -9.93 21.09
CA ALA A 244 10.31 -9.97 20.35
C ALA A 244 10.32 -8.97 19.19
N GLY A 245 9.22 -8.88 18.42
CA GLY A 245 9.06 -7.87 17.38
C GLY A 245 9.18 -6.44 17.92
N LEU A 246 8.62 -6.14 19.09
CA LEU A 246 8.77 -4.83 19.74
C LEU A 246 10.21 -4.56 20.18
N VAL A 247 10.87 -5.54 20.81
CA VAL A 247 12.27 -5.43 21.25
C VAL A 247 13.22 -5.21 20.07
N ILE A 248 12.98 -5.85 18.93
CA ILE A 248 13.79 -5.68 17.72
C ILE A 248 13.55 -4.30 17.08
N MET A 249 12.29 -3.87 16.98
CA MET A 249 11.93 -2.67 16.22
C MET A 249 12.15 -1.36 17.00
N THR A 250 12.08 -1.38 18.34
CA THR A 250 12.27 -0.19 19.19
C THR A 250 13.62 0.52 19.01
N PRO A 251 14.79 -0.16 19.07
CA PRO A 251 16.08 0.50 18.85
C PRO A 251 16.24 0.98 17.40
N ILE A 252 15.68 0.24 16.43
CA ILE A 252 15.69 0.61 15.01
C ILE A 252 14.92 1.92 14.79
N LYS A 253 13.72 2.04 15.35
CA LYS A 253 12.93 3.28 15.30
C LYS A 253 13.70 4.46 15.89
N GLY A 254 14.36 4.26 17.04
CA GLY A 254 15.18 5.29 17.68
C GLY A 254 16.38 5.70 16.82
N LYS A 255 17.08 4.73 16.21
CA LYS A 255 18.26 4.97 15.37
C LYS A 255 17.96 5.80 14.11
N TYR A 256 16.78 5.62 13.52
CA TYR A 256 16.40 6.30 12.26
C TYR A 256 15.44 7.47 12.46
N SER A 257 15.15 7.87 13.70
CA SER A 257 14.21 8.96 14.00
C SER A 257 14.75 10.31 13.52
N SER A 258 16.01 10.64 13.83
CA SER A 258 16.64 11.94 13.53
C SER A 258 16.82 12.21 12.04
N GLY A 259 17.19 11.18 11.27
CA GLY A 259 17.39 11.27 9.81
C GLY A 259 16.13 11.09 8.97
N SER A 260 14.94 11.05 9.58
CA SER A 260 13.67 10.92 8.85
C SER A 260 13.08 12.30 8.53
N ILE A 261 12.33 12.41 7.43
CA ILE A 261 11.54 13.60 7.04
C ILE A 261 10.49 13.97 8.13
N TYR A 262 10.24 13.06 9.06
CA TYR A 262 9.30 13.22 10.17
C TYR A 262 9.98 13.62 11.48
N SER A 263 11.31 13.85 11.48
CA SER A 263 12.03 14.36 12.64
C SER A 263 11.74 15.84 12.86
N ILE A 264 11.75 16.28 14.12
CA ILE A 264 11.59 17.70 14.48
C ILE A 264 12.76 18.49 13.87
N ASP A 265 13.98 17.95 13.96
CA ASP A 265 15.19 18.54 13.37
C ASP A 265 15.11 18.72 11.85
N TYR A 266 14.51 17.78 11.10
CA TYR A 266 14.32 17.91 9.66
C TYR A 266 13.31 19.02 9.34
N LYS A 267 12.23 19.14 10.12
CA LYS A 267 11.28 20.25 9.95
C LYS A 267 11.94 21.60 10.24
N GLU A 268 12.75 21.70 11.29
CA GLU A 268 13.50 22.93 11.62
C GLU A 268 14.54 23.27 10.54
N GLN A 269 15.26 22.29 10.01
CA GLN A 269 16.22 22.50 8.91
C GLN A 269 15.56 22.91 7.60
N VAL A 270 14.39 22.35 7.27
CA VAL A 270 13.62 22.74 6.08
C VAL A 270 13.08 24.16 6.24
N VAL A 271 12.56 24.51 7.42
CA VAL A 271 12.05 25.86 7.71
C VAL A 271 13.20 26.90 7.63
N ALA A 272 14.35 26.63 8.26
CA ALA A 272 15.51 27.51 8.17
C ALA A 272 16.09 27.59 6.75
N GLY A 273 15.97 26.52 5.96
CA GLY A 273 16.35 26.49 4.55
C GLY A 273 15.40 27.31 3.66
N SER A 274 14.08 27.25 3.91
CA SER A 274 13.10 28.06 3.19
C SER A 274 13.22 29.54 3.52
N GLU A 275 13.46 29.89 4.79
CA GLU A 275 13.67 31.29 5.20
C GLU A 275 14.93 31.88 4.53
N ARG A 276 16.06 31.15 4.50
CA ARG A 276 17.28 31.59 3.79
C ARG A 276 17.09 31.73 2.28
N MET A 277 16.20 30.94 1.70
CA MET A 277 15.90 31.00 0.26
C MET A 277 14.98 32.19 -0.07
N GLU A 278 14.02 32.49 0.80
CA GLU A 278 13.19 33.70 0.73
C GLU A 278 14.03 34.97 0.91
N ASP A 279 14.96 34.99 1.86
CA ASP A 279 15.90 36.10 2.07
C ASP A 279 16.79 36.32 0.83
N ARG A 280 17.26 35.25 0.19
CA ARG A 280 18.03 35.34 -1.06
C ARG A 280 17.19 35.85 -2.22
N LEU A 281 15.95 35.40 -2.36
CA LEU A 281 15.05 35.90 -3.40
C LEU A 281 14.70 37.38 -3.19
N ALA A 282 14.53 37.81 -1.93
CA ALA A 282 14.30 39.21 -1.59
C ALA A 282 15.51 40.08 -1.91
N LEU A 283 16.72 39.61 -1.60
CA LEU A 283 17.96 40.32 -1.90
C LEU A 283 18.19 40.45 -3.42
N ASP A 284 17.97 39.37 -4.17
CA ASP A 284 18.11 39.37 -5.64
C ASP A 284 17.12 40.33 -6.31
N LYS A 285 15.90 40.40 -5.76
CA LYS A 285 14.88 41.37 -6.19
C LYS A 285 15.30 42.82 -5.91
N THR A 286 15.86 43.10 -4.72
CA THR A 286 16.35 44.44 -4.39
C THR A 286 17.56 44.86 -5.24
N LEU A 287 18.42 43.92 -5.62
CA LEU A 287 19.55 44.19 -6.53
C LEU A 287 19.03 44.48 -7.94
N SER A 288 18.06 43.71 -8.43
CA SER A 288 17.44 43.97 -9.74
C SER A 288 16.67 45.29 -9.80
N GLU A 289 16.05 45.72 -8.70
CA GLU A 289 15.35 47.00 -8.61
C GLU A 289 16.32 48.19 -8.47
N ALA A 290 17.48 47.99 -7.84
CA ALA A 290 18.54 49.00 -7.74
C ALA A 290 19.27 49.21 -9.08
N GLU A 291 19.46 48.16 -9.87
CA GLU A 291 20.15 48.22 -11.16
C GLU A 291 19.31 48.92 -12.25
N ILE A 292 17.99 49.06 -12.06
CA ILE A 292 17.07 49.73 -13.00
C ILE A 292 17.01 51.26 -12.81
N VAL A 293 17.59 51.81 -11.73
CA VAL A 293 17.44 53.24 -11.37
C VAL A 293 18.65 54.12 -11.77
N GLU A 294 19.77 53.55 -12.21
CA GLU A 294 20.96 54.33 -12.59
C GLU A 294 21.17 54.46 -14.12
N GLU A 295 20.89 55.67 -14.61
CA GLU A 295 21.53 56.37 -15.75
C GLU A 295 21.09 56.03 -17.20
N ILE A 296 20.00 56.67 -17.65
CA ILE A 296 19.74 56.96 -19.08
C ILE A 296 20.51 58.24 -19.46
N ALA A 297 21.67 58.11 -20.11
CA ALA A 297 22.37 59.22 -20.76
C ALA A 297 21.87 59.45 -22.20
N PRO A 298 21.84 60.71 -22.71
CA PRO A 298 21.33 61.02 -24.05
C PRO A 298 22.31 60.59 -25.16
N PRO A 299 21.82 60.31 -26.39
CA PRO A 299 22.65 59.77 -27.47
C PRO A 299 23.60 60.83 -28.07
N PRO A 300 24.84 60.46 -28.42
CA PRO A 300 25.80 61.35 -29.08
C PRO A 300 25.51 61.51 -30.60
N PRO A 301 25.94 62.64 -31.22
CA PRO A 301 25.66 62.96 -32.62
C PRO A 301 26.53 62.19 -33.63
N GLU A 302 25.97 61.96 -34.82
CA GLU A 302 26.59 61.27 -35.97
C GLU A 302 27.89 61.93 -36.44
N PRO A 303 28.95 61.16 -36.74
CA PRO A 303 30.11 61.64 -37.46
C PRO A 303 30.01 61.43 -38.97
N THR A 304 30.31 62.52 -39.67
CA THR A 304 30.43 62.71 -41.12
C THR A 304 31.57 61.91 -41.76
N ALA A 305 31.35 61.56 -43.02
CA ALA A 305 32.26 60.89 -43.93
C ALA A 305 33.62 61.60 -44.09
N GLN A 306 34.72 60.84 -43.98
CA GLN A 306 35.97 61.15 -44.67
C GLN A 306 36.61 59.88 -45.26
N THR A 307 37.11 60.09 -46.48
CA THR A 307 37.61 59.19 -47.51
C THR A 307 38.89 58.42 -47.14
N ALA A 308 38.94 57.14 -47.50
CA ALA A 308 40.17 56.35 -47.58
C ALA A 308 40.86 56.54 -48.95
N PRO A 309 42.20 56.68 -49.03
CA PRO A 309 42.91 56.60 -50.30
C PRO A 309 43.46 55.19 -50.56
N VAL A 310 43.03 54.66 -51.71
CA VAL A 310 43.80 54.07 -52.82
C VAL A 310 44.80 52.94 -52.56
N VAL A 311 44.46 51.82 -53.21
CA VAL A 311 45.21 50.61 -53.54
C VAL A 311 46.31 50.86 -54.58
N GLU A 312 47.45 50.16 -54.45
CA GLU A 312 48.31 49.66 -55.55
C GLU A 312 49.32 48.65 -54.96
N ALA A 313 49.88 47.66 -55.64
CA ALA A 313 49.43 46.70 -56.65
C ALA A 313 50.56 45.62 -56.72
N GLU A 314 50.12 44.35 -56.68
CA GLU A 314 50.75 43.06 -56.98
C GLU A 314 52.13 42.96 -57.67
N LYS A 315 52.91 41.89 -57.36
CA LYS A 315 53.22 40.75 -58.28
C LYS A 315 54.05 39.59 -57.65
N PRO A 316 54.18 38.38 -58.26
CA PRO A 316 53.55 37.15 -57.74
C PRO A 316 54.47 35.89 -57.70
N MET A 317 53.83 34.69 -57.63
CA MET A 317 54.29 33.28 -57.71
C MET A 317 54.54 32.60 -56.34
N ALA A 318 54.08 31.37 -56.05
CA ALA A 318 53.62 30.28 -56.92
C ALA A 318 52.53 29.42 -56.28
N ARG A 319 51.67 28.90 -57.15
CA ARG A 319 50.57 27.96 -56.91
C ARG A 319 51.13 26.54 -56.69
N ARG A 320 50.82 25.88 -55.58
CA ARG A 320 50.74 24.41 -55.54
C ARG A 320 49.41 23.96 -54.95
N LYS A 321 48.81 23.04 -55.69
CA LYS A 321 47.57 22.31 -55.44
C LYS A 321 47.71 21.43 -54.21
N GLY A 322 46.62 21.26 -53.47
CA GLY A 322 46.48 20.17 -52.51
C GLY A 322 45.58 20.56 -51.36
N VAL A 323 44.30 20.22 -51.48
CA VAL A 323 43.37 20.10 -50.35
C VAL A 323 43.99 19.13 -49.35
N VAL A 324 44.21 19.58 -48.12
CA VAL A 324 44.25 18.72 -46.94
C VAL A 324 43.57 19.53 -45.84
N ASP A 325 42.39 19.05 -45.43
CA ASP A 325 41.73 19.51 -44.21
C ASP A 325 42.72 19.43 -43.05
N GLU A 326 42.86 20.51 -42.27
CA GLU A 326 43.50 20.42 -40.96
C GLU A 326 42.69 19.43 -40.11
N PRO A 327 43.27 18.32 -39.61
CA PRO A 327 42.52 17.43 -38.76
C PRO A 327 42.31 18.11 -37.40
N ALA A 328 41.10 17.96 -36.87
CA ALA A 328 40.76 18.29 -35.50
C ALA A 328 41.84 17.77 -34.53
N PRO A 329 42.07 18.44 -33.38
CA PRO A 329 43.06 17.99 -32.41
C PRO A 329 42.77 16.54 -32.01
N GLY A 330 43.66 15.63 -32.44
CA GLY A 330 43.50 14.20 -32.25
C GLY A 330 43.42 13.86 -30.77
N ARG A 331 42.47 12.98 -30.41
CA ARG A 331 42.39 12.40 -29.06
C ARG A 331 43.71 11.69 -28.75
N ALA A 332 44.20 11.82 -27.51
CA ALA A 332 45.46 11.24 -27.09
C ALA A 332 45.47 9.70 -27.26
N ASP A 333 46.60 9.16 -27.70
CA ASP A 333 46.78 7.71 -27.90
C ASP A 333 46.55 6.93 -26.60
N VAL A 334 45.90 5.77 -26.72
CA VAL A 334 45.49 4.93 -25.59
C VAL A 334 46.32 3.63 -25.61
N PRO A 335 46.84 3.15 -24.46
CA PRO A 335 47.62 1.91 -24.43
C PRO A 335 46.72 0.68 -24.65
N CYS A 336 47.14 -0.23 -25.52
CA CYS A 336 46.46 -1.50 -25.74
C CYS A 336 46.39 -2.31 -24.43
N PRO A 337 45.22 -2.83 -24.01
CA PRO A 337 45.11 -3.60 -22.77
C PRO A 337 45.89 -4.93 -22.81
N SER A 338 46.23 -5.43 -24.00
CA SER A 338 46.95 -6.70 -24.17
C SER A 338 48.48 -6.52 -24.21
N CYS A 339 49.00 -5.59 -25.02
CA CYS A 339 50.47 -5.39 -25.17
C CYS A 339 50.99 -4.04 -24.67
N ARG A 340 50.12 -3.17 -24.13
CA ARG A 340 50.41 -1.82 -23.63
C ARG A 340 51.00 -0.82 -24.63
N GLN A 341 51.10 -1.19 -25.90
CA GLN A 341 51.57 -0.27 -26.93
C GLN A 341 50.51 0.80 -27.22
N MET A 342 50.94 2.05 -27.40
CA MET A 342 50.05 3.17 -27.72
C MET A 342 49.45 2.98 -29.10
N ASN A 343 48.13 3.12 -29.22
CA ASN A 343 47.42 3.10 -30.49
C ASN A 343 46.48 4.31 -30.58
N SER A 344 46.24 4.75 -31.81
CA SER A 344 45.26 5.78 -32.10
C SER A 344 43.88 5.33 -31.59
N PRO A 345 43.12 6.22 -30.94
CA PRO A 345 41.80 5.89 -30.41
C PRO A 345 40.79 5.48 -31.49
N ASP A 346 41.06 5.77 -32.76
CA ASP A 346 40.20 5.41 -33.89
C ASP A 346 40.60 4.07 -34.55
N SER A 347 41.67 3.42 -34.06
CA SER A 347 42.11 2.12 -34.57
C SER A 347 41.26 0.97 -34.01
N GLY A 348 40.56 0.25 -34.89
CA GLY A 348 39.73 -0.91 -34.49
C GLY A 348 40.53 -2.17 -34.08
N MET A 349 41.84 -2.17 -34.33
CA MET A 349 42.75 -3.26 -33.97
C MET A 349 44.12 -2.70 -33.59
N CYS A 350 44.77 -3.31 -32.60
CA CYS A 350 46.14 -2.97 -32.24
C CYS A 350 47.11 -3.47 -33.32
N PHE A 351 47.89 -2.55 -33.91
CA PHE A 351 48.85 -2.87 -34.97
C PHE A 351 49.98 -3.81 -34.52
N SER A 352 50.27 -3.84 -33.22
CA SER A 352 51.38 -4.63 -32.67
C SER A 352 50.99 -6.07 -32.34
N CYS A 353 49.84 -6.28 -31.69
CA CYS A 353 49.43 -7.60 -31.19
C CYS A 353 48.16 -8.14 -31.85
N GLY A 354 47.51 -7.39 -32.74
CA GLY A 354 46.28 -7.80 -33.43
C GLY A 354 45.03 -7.83 -32.54
N ALA A 355 45.09 -7.35 -31.30
CA ALA A 355 43.93 -7.31 -30.41
C ALA A 355 42.89 -6.31 -30.91
N ILE A 356 41.62 -6.71 -30.97
CA ILE A 356 40.49 -5.85 -31.36
C ILE A 356 40.28 -4.79 -30.25
N LEU A 357 40.31 -3.52 -30.65
CA LEU A 357 40.04 -2.37 -29.78
C LEU A 357 38.63 -1.86 -30.17
N ALA A 358 37.65 -1.98 -29.30
CA ALA A 358 36.27 -1.63 -29.64
C ALA A 358 36.13 -0.11 -29.89
N PRO A 359 35.56 0.34 -31.02
CA PRO A 359 35.36 1.76 -31.28
C PRO A 359 34.18 2.29 -30.45
N GLN A 360 34.35 3.45 -29.80
CA GLN A 360 33.23 4.21 -29.23
C GLN A 360 32.69 5.21 -30.26
N ALA A 361 31.43 5.03 -30.66
CA ALA A 361 30.72 5.97 -31.53
C ALA A 361 30.46 7.31 -30.80
N PRO A 362 30.34 8.45 -31.51
CA PRO A 362 30.13 9.76 -30.91
C PRO A 362 28.70 9.93 -30.34
N ALA A 363 28.61 10.53 -29.15
CA ALA A 363 27.43 10.61 -28.28
C ALA A 363 26.17 11.29 -28.89
N GLU A 364 26.31 12.13 -29.92
CA GLU A 364 25.18 12.84 -30.54
C GLU A 364 24.23 11.89 -31.31
N VAL A 365 24.74 10.80 -31.88
CA VAL A 365 23.93 9.84 -32.64
C VAL A 365 23.10 8.94 -31.71
N GLU A 366 23.58 8.68 -30.49
CA GLU A 366 22.87 7.88 -29.50
C GLU A 366 21.64 8.64 -28.94
N ALA A 367 21.76 9.94 -28.64
CA ALA A 367 20.69 10.71 -28.03
C ALA A 367 19.43 10.81 -28.92
N VAL A 368 19.60 11.04 -30.23
CA VAL A 368 18.48 11.20 -31.19
C VAL A 368 17.71 9.89 -31.39
N ASP A 369 18.41 8.76 -31.54
CA ASP A 369 17.79 7.43 -31.66
C ASP A 369 16.98 7.06 -30.39
N HIS A 370 17.48 7.45 -29.21
CA HIS A 370 16.78 7.22 -27.94
C HIS A 370 15.52 8.10 -27.77
N ILE A 371 15.51 9.34 -28.26
CA ILE A 371 14.32 10.23 -28.21
C ILE A 371 13.20 9.67 -29.09
N GLU A 372 13.50 9.32 -30.35
CA GLU A 372 12.49 8.77 -31.26
C GLU A 372 11.93 7.44 -30.73
N ARG A 373 12.79 6.59 -30.18
CA ARG A 373 12.38 5.34 -29.53
C ARG A 373 11.49 5.59 -28.32
N ALA A 374 11.83 6.54 -27.47
CA ALA A 374 11.00 6.93 -26.33
C ALA A 374 9.63 7.45 -26.78
N ARG A 375 9.57 8.21 -27.88
CA ARG A 375 8.32 8.73 -28.46
C ARG A 375 7.41 7.58 -28.90
N ARG A 376 7.95 6.60 -29.64
CA ARG A 376 7.20 5.38 -30.02
C ARG A 376 6.70 4.58 -28.82
N PHE A 377 7.49 4.52 -27.75
CA PHE A 377 7.05 3.88 -26.50
C PHE A 377 5.93 4.66 -25.80
N LEU A 378 5.96 6.00 -25.81
CA LEU A 378 4.87 6.83 -25.30
C LEU A 378 3.57 6.60 -26.09
N ASP A 379 3.65 6.62 -27.42
CA ASP A 379 2.50 6.44 -28.31
C ASP A 379 1.86 5.05 -28.17
N SER A 380 2.68 4.02 -27.91
CA SER A 380 2.22 2.65 -27.67
C SER A 380 1.81 2.36 -26.21
N GLY A 381 1.83 3.36 -25.33
CA GLY A 381 1.48 3.21 -23.91
C GLY A 381 2.50 2.43 -23.07
N ARG A 382 3.68 2.13 -23.65
CA ARG A 382 4.81 1.44 -22.98
C ARG A 382 5.65 2.43 -22.17
N TYR A 383 5.03 3.06 -21.18
CA TYR A 383 5.63 4.16 -20.44
C TYR A 383 6.91 3.80 -19.67
N GLU A 384 7.06 2.56 -19.17
CA GLU A 384 8.30 2.14 -18.49
C GLU A 384 9.49 2.04 -19.45
N ASP A 385 9.27 1.56 -20.68
CA ASP A 385 10.31 1.46 -21.71
C ASP A 385 10.69 2.85 -22.25
N ALA A 386 9.71 3.76 -22.34
CA ALA A 386 9.97 5.17 -22.63
C ALA A 386 10.90 5.78 -21.58
N ILE A 387 10.61 5.58 -20.29
CA ILE A 387 11.46 6.09 -19.20
C ILE A 387 12.87 5.49 -19.28
N SER A 388 13.01 4.18 -19.55
CA SER A 388 14.32 3.55 -19.66
C SER A 388 15.16 4.14 -20.81
N SER A 389 14.52 4.49 -21.93
CA SER A 389 15.19 5.11 -23.09
C SER A 389 15.53 6.58 -22.83
N LEU A 390 14.74 7.26 -22.01
CA LEU A 390 14.99 8.64 -21.59
C LEU A 390 16.07 8.72 -20.49
N ASP A 391 16.14 7.71 -19.62
CA ASP A 391 17.17 7.61 -18.58
C ASP A 391 18.57 7.39 -19.17
N SER A 392 18.71 6.74 -20.34
CA SER A 392 20.01 6.67 -21.01
C SER A 392 20.46 8.04 -21.52
N ILE A 393 19.54 8.85 -22.06
CA ILE A 393 19.84 10.23 -22.48
C ILE A 393 20.20 11.10 -21.28
N LEU A 394 19.40 11.03 -20.20
CA LEU A 394 19.60 11.88 -19.01
C LEU A 394 20.85 11.52 -18.20
N ARG A 395 21.51 10.39 -18.48
CA ARG A 395 22.82 10.04 -17.90
C ARG A 395 23.98 10.76 -18.56
N THR A 396 23.86 11.08 -19.85
CA THR A 396 24.87 11.81 -20.61
C THR A 396 24.53 13.30 -20.61
N GLU A 397 23.27 13.64 -20.85
CA GLU A 397 22.73 15.00 -20.92
C GLU A 397 21.70 15.25 -19.82
N HIS A 398 22.19 15.58 -18.63
CA HIS A 398 21.38 15.75 -17.43
C HIS A 398 20.32 16.86 -17.54
N GLU A 399 20.53 17.84 -18.41
CA GLU A 399 19.67 19.01 -18.62
C GLU A 399 18.89 18.96 -19.94
N ASN A 400 18.81 17.80 -20.61
CA ASN A 400 18.04 17.68 -21.84
C ASN A 400 16.52 17.87 -21.56
N HIS A 401 16.01 19.07 -21.80
CA HIS A 401 14.64 19.46 -21.47
C HIS A 401 13.58 18.67 -22.27
N GLU A 402 13.89 18.25 -23.51
CA GLU A 402 12.98 17.41 -24.29
C GLU A 402 12.85 16.02 -23.64
N ALA A 403 13.98 15.43 -23.23
CA ALA A 403 13.97 14.15 -22.52
C ALA A 403 13.28 14.24 -21.15
N LEU A 404 13.50 15.32 -20.39
CA LEU A 404 12.80 15.58 -19.13
C LEU A 404 11.29 15.74 -19.32
N PHE A 405 10.86 16.46 -20.36
CA PHE A 405 9.45 16.66 -20.71
C PHE A 405 8.78 15.33 -21.11
N MET A 406 9.38 14.56 -22.01
CA MET A 406 8.88 13.24 -22.42
C MET A 406 8.84 12.26 -21.25
N LYS A 407 9.81 12.33 -20.33
CA LYS A 407 9.85 11.50 -19.13
C LYS A 407 8.72 11.87 -18.18
N ALA A 408 8.43 13.15 -18.04
CA ALA A 408 7.27 13.60 -17.27
C ALA A 408 5.95 13.12 -17.87
N GLN A 409 5.80 13.12 -19.20
CA GLN A 409 4.62 12.56 -19.86
C GLN A 409 4.48 11.05 -19.61
N ALA A 410 5.57 10.29 -19.68
CA ALA A 410 5.58 8.87 -19.35
C ALA A 410 5.17 8.62 -17.88
N LEU A 411 5.70 9.44 -16.96
CA LEU A 411 5.37 9.39 -15.54
C LEU A 411 3.91 9.72 -15.27
N ARG A 412 3.34 10.71 -15.99
CA ARG A 412 1.90 11.01 -15.95
C ARG A 412 1.09 9.81 -16.43
N GLY A 413 1.48 9.17 -17.54
CA GLY A 413 0.86 7.93 -18.04
C GLY A 413 0.87 6.79 -17.02
N LEU A 414 1.93 6.69 -16.20
CA LEU A 414 2.05 5.76 -15.08
C LEU A 414 1.35 6.21 -13.78
N ARG A 415 0.58 7.31 -13.81
CA ARG A 415 -0.08 7.92 -12.63
C ARG A 415 0.91 8.38 -11.55
N ARG A 416 2.17 8.63 -11.89
CA ARG A 416 3.22 9.15 -11.00
C ARG A 416 3.24 10.69 -11.05
N HIS A 417 2.10 11.29 -10.74
CA HIS A 417 1.82 12.71 -11.00
C HIS A 417 2.79 13.67 -10.28
N GLU A 418 3.15 13.39 -9.02
CA GLU A 418 4.09 14.22 -8.26
C GLU A 418 5.48 14.30 -8.91
N LEU A 419 6.02 13.16 -9.36
CA LEU A 419 7.30 13.10 -10.07
C LEU A 419 7.21 13.75 -11.45
N ALA A 420 6.10 13.56 -12.16
CA ALA A 420 5.87 14.25 -13.43
C ALA A 420 5.88 15.77 -13.24
N ILE A 421 5.23 16.29 -12.18
CA ILE A 421 5.26 17.72 -11.84
C ILE A 421 6.67 18.20 -11.53
N GLN A 422 7.49 17.42 -10.80
CA GLN A 422 8.88 17.80 -10.52
C GLN A 422 9.70 17.99 -11.81
N TYR A 423 9.62 17.04 -12.74
CA TYR A 423 10.30 17.14 -14.03
C TYR A 423 9.70 18.23 -14.93
N LEU A 424 8.40 18.49 -14.87
CA LEU A 424 7.79 19.61 -15.59
C LEU A 424 8.21 20.94 -14.99
N ASN A 425 8.40 21.02 -13.67
CA ASN A 425 8.90 22.22 -13.02
C ASN A 425 10.33 22.53 -13.45
N THR A 426 11.21 21.54 -13.60
CA THR A 426 12.57 21.80 -14.10
C THR A 426 12.55 22.29 -15.54
N VAL A 427 11.70 21.72 -16.40
CA VAL A 427 11.52 22.20 -17.78
C VAL A 427 10.96 23.63 -17.82
N ILE A 428 9.97 23.95 -16.97
CA ILE A 428 9.34 25.29 -16.92
C ILE A 428 10.28 26.32 -16.27
N GLN A 429 11.12 25.93 -15.30
CA GLN A 429 12.12 26.82 -14.72
C GLN A 429 13.18 27.21 -15.76
N ALA A 430 13.61 26.26 -16.59
CA ALA A 430 14.56 26.54 -17.67
C ALA A 430 13.91 27.25 -18.87
N ARG A 431 12.63 26.95 -19.15
CA ARG A 431 11.85 27.53 -20.26
C ARG A 431 10.45 27.90 -19.77
N PRO A 432 10.28 29.10 -19.18
CA PRO A 432 8.98 29.57 -18.68
C PRO A 432 7.87 29.58 -19.74
N ASP A 433 8.25 29.84 -20.99
CA ASP A 433 7.35 29.93 -22.14
C ASP A 433 7.15 28.58 -22.86
N HIS A 434 7.55 27.45 -22.24
CA HIS A 434 7.33 26.13 -22.80
C HIS A 434 5.86 25.71 -22.65
N ARG A 435 5.04 26.11 -23.63
CA ARG A 435 3.59 25.86 -23.68
C ARG A 435 3.22 24.40 -23.39
N ASP A 436 3.84 23.43 -24.06
CA ASP A 436 3.47 22.02 -23.88
C ASP A 436 3.80 21.49 -22.48
N ALA A 437 4.87 21.99 -21.83
CA ALA A 437 5.18 21.65 -20.46
C ALA A 437 4.15 22.22 -19.47
N LEU A 438 3.68 23.46 -19.70
CA LEU A 438 2.58 24.07 -18.94
C LEU A 438 1.27 23.28 -19.13
N MET A 439 0.93 22.91 -20.36
CA MET A 439 -0.24 22.07 -20.66
C MET A 439 -0.14 20.70 -19.99
N ALA A 440 1.02 20.03 -20.10
CA ALA A 440 1.25 18.73 -19.47
C ALA A 440 1.16 18.82 -17.94
N ARG A 441 1.64 19.92 -17.34
CA ARG A 441 1.53 20.16 -15.89
C ARG A 441 0.08 20.42 -15.48
N GLY A 442 -0.67 21.18 -16.28
CA GLY A 442 -2.11 21.38 -16.12
C GLY A 442 -2.89 20.06 -16.15
N ARG A 443 -2.65 19.23 -17.17
CA ARG A 443 -3.25 17.89 -17.29
C ARG A 443 -2.88 16.97 -16.13
N THR A 444 -1.66 17.08 -15.64
CA THR A 444 -1.21 16.30 -14.47
C THR A 444 -1.91 16.73 -13.19
N PHE A 445 -2.14 18.04 -12.98
CA PHE A 445 -2.94 18.53 -11.85
C PHE A 445 -4.41 18.14 -11.97
N GLU A 446 -4.96 18.14 -13.18
CA GLU A 446 -6.32 17.69 -13.45
C GLU A 446 -6.50 16.20 -13.11
N ASP A 447 -5.56 15.33 -13.49
CA ASP A 447 -5.57 13.91 -13.10
C ASP A 447 -5.53 13.70 -11.57
N MET A 448 -4.98 14.67 -10.83
CA MET A 448 -4.93 14.69 -9.36
C MET A 448 -6.16 15.36 -8.73
N ASN A 449 -7.14 15.79 -9.52
CA ASN A 449 -8.30 16.58 -9.10
C ASN A 449 -7.93 17.92 -8.43
N LEU A 450 -6.77 18.48 -8.76
CA LEU A 450 -6.30 19.80 -8.28
C LEU A 450 -6.63 20.88 -9.31
N LEU A 451 -7.93 21.11 -9.53
CA LEU A 451 -8.45 21.91 -10.65
C LEU A 451 -7.95 23.37 -10.65
N GLU A 452 -7.76 23.99 -9.48
CA GLU A 452 -7.25 25.36 -9.37
C GLU A 452 -5.84 25.51 -9.95
N ARG A 453 -4.96 24.53 -9.66
CA ARG A 453 -3.62 24.49 -10.21
C ARG A 453 -3.62 24.11 -11.69
N ALA A 454 -4.58 23.30 -12.13
CA ALA A 454 -4.75 22.98 -13.54
C ALA A 454 -5.13 24.23 -14.36
N ILE A 455 -6.15 24.98 -13.91
CA ILE A 455 -6.61 26.25 -14.49
C ILE A 455 -5.45 27.25 -14.63
N GLU A 456 -4.67 27.45 -13.56
CA GLU A 456 -3.53 28.38 -13.57
C GLU A 456 -2.50 28.02 -14.65
N ASN A 457 -2.21 26.73 -14.83
CA ASN A 457 -1.27 26.26 -15.85
C ASN A 457 -1.84 26.37 -17.27
N TYR A 458 -3.13 26.07 -17.45
CA TYR A 458 -3.79 26.21 -18.73
C TYR A 458 -3.89 27.67 -19.17
N ARG A 459 -4.17 28.60 -18.25
CA ARG A 459 -4.15 30.05 -18.55
C ARG A 459 -2.77 30.53 -18.96
N LYS A 460 -1.71 30.08 -18.28
CA LYS A 460 -0.33 30.37 -18.68
C LYS A 460 -0.01 29.83 -20.08
N ALA A 461 -0.45 28.61 -20.39
CA ALA A 461 -0.28 28.04 -21.72
C ALA A 461 -1.06 28.81 -22.80
N MET A 462 -2.30 29.24 -22.51
CA MET A 462 -3.13 30.05 -23.41
C MET A 462 -2.57 31.45 -23.64
N ALA A 463 -1.89 32.03 -22.64
CA ALA A 463 -1.23 33.33 -22.78
C ALA A 463 -0.05 33.28 -23.76
N ILE A 464 0.60 32.12 -23.91
CA ILE A 464 1.69 31.91 -24.87
C ILE A 464 1.13 31.73 -26.28
N ALA A 465 0.17 30.81 -26.44
CA ALA A 465 -0.53 30.64 -27.70
C ALA A 465 -1.99 30.23 -27.45
N PRO A 466 -2.98 31.00 -27.95
CA PRO A 466 -4.38 30.64 -27.88
C PRO A 466 -4.65 29.30 -28.55
N ASP A 467 -5.48 28.47 -27.91
CA ASP A 467 -5.88 27.16 -28.41
C ASP A 467 -7.36 26.96 -28.07
N GLU A 468 -8.17 26.69 -29.10
CA GLU A 468 -9.61 26.57 -28.97
C GLU A 468 -10.02 25.36 -28.13
N ASP A 469 -9.31 24.23 -28.26
CA ASP A 469 -9.58 23.02 -27.48
C ASP A 469 -9.22 23.23 -26.01
N LEU A 470 -8.12 23.92 -25.75
CA LEU A 470 -7.72 24.30 -24.40
C LEU A 470 -8.70 25.29 -23.76
N SER A 471 -9.22 26.25 -24.54
CA SER A 471 -10.25 27.19 -24.10
C SER A 471 -11.53 26.48 -23.70
N LYS A 472 -12.03 25.57 -24.54
CA LYS A 472 -13.21 24.75 -24.23
C LYS A 472 -12.99 23.92 -22.96
N ARG A 473 -11.82 23.30 -22.83
CA ARG A 473 -11.48 22.52 -21.64
C ARG A 473 -11.43 23.38 -20.37
N LEU A 474 -10.92 24.60 -20.48
CA LEU A 474 -10.89 25.55 -19.38
C LEU A 474 -12.31 25.93 -18.95
N ASP A 475 -13.19 26.24 -19.91
CA ASP A 475 -14.59 26.57 -19.65
C ASP A 475 -15.34 25.41 -18.98
N GLU A 476 -15.08 24.16 -19.40
CA GLU A 476 -15.63 22.95 -18.77
C GLU A 476 -15.21 22.81 -17.31
N ILE A 477 -13.91 22.97 -17.01
CA ILE A 477 -13.36 22.83 -15.66
C ILE A 477 -13.86 23.96 -14.75
N GLU A 478 -13.90 25.19 -15.27
CA GLU A 478 -14.42 26.35 -14.54
C GLU A 478 -15.93 26.23 -14.29
N GLY A 479 -16.68 25.72 -15.26
CA GLY A 479 -18.11 25.42 -15.13
C GLY A 479 -18.38 24.35 -14.07
N ALA A 480 -17.65 23.23 -14.10
CA ALA A 480 -17.79 22.16 -13.12
C ALA A 480 -17.47 22.64 -11.70
N ARG A 481 -16.41 23.43 -11.52
CA ARG A 481 -16.04 24.03 -10.22
C ARG A 481 -17.08 25.04 -9.74
N LYS A 482 -17.62 25.86 -10.64
CA LYS A 482 -18.71 26.79 -10.33
C LYS A 482 -19.92 26.02 -9.80
N GLU A 483 -20.34 24.97 -10.51
CA GLU A 483 -21.49 24.15 -10.12
C GLU A 483 -21.27 23.45 -8.77
N GLU A 484 -20.07 22.90 -8.53
CA GLU A 484 -19.71 22.33 -7.23
C GLU A 484 -19.83 23.36 -6.10
N THR A 485 -19.30 24.57 -6.31
CA THR A 485 -19.34 25.66 -5.33
C THR A 485 -20.79 26.09 -5.04
N LEU A 486 -21.61 26.21 -6.09
CA LEU A 486 -23.02 26.55 -5.96
C LEU A 486 -23.80 25.49 -5.18
N ASN A 487 -23.52 24.20 -5.44
CA ASN A 487 -24.12 23.10 -4.70
C ASN A 487 -23.73 23.13 -3.21
N GLN A 488 -22.47 23.43 -2.90
CA GLN A 488 -22.04 23.61 -1.51
C GLN A 488 -22.75 24.79 -0.83
N PHE A 489 -22.96 25.92 -1.53
CA PHE A 489 -23.72 27.05 -0.99
C PHE A 489 -25.18 26.71 -0.73
N ARG A 490 -25.81 25.90 -1.59
CA ARG A 490 -27.21 25.47 -1.45
C ARG A 490 -27.46 24.57 -0.23
N LEU A 491 -26.42 23.93 0.32
CA LEU A 491 -26.52 23.17 1.56
C LEU A 491 -26.72 24.06 2.80
N ILE A 492 -26.43 25.37 2.68
CA ILE A 492 -26.58 26.32 3.78
C ILE A 492 -28.05 26.71 3.92
N SER A 493 -28.59 26.54 5.13
CA SER A 493 -30.01 26.79 5.42
C SER A 493 -30.43 28.23 5.06
N GLY A 494 -31.35 28.36 4.12
CA GLY A 494 -31.90 29.64 3.66
C GLY A 494 -31.19 30.24 2.44
N VAL A 495 -30.14 29.59 1.94
CA VAL A 495 -29.45 29.91 0.67
C VAL A 495 -30.03 29.03 -0.44
N GLY A 496 -30.97 29.59 -1.20
CA GLY A 496 -31.49 28.96 -2.42
C GLY A 496 -30.60 29.28 -3.64
N GLU A 497 -30.97 28.74 -4.81
CA GLU A 497 -30.22 28.87 -6.05
C GLU A 497 -29.88 30.33 -6.43
N ALA A 498 -30.86 31.24 -6.40
CA ALA A 498 -30.64 32.65 -6.71
C ALA A 498 -29.63 33.33 -5.75
N LYS A 499 -29.60 32.91 -4.48
CA LYS A 499 -28.67 33.46 -3.48
C LYS A 499 -27.29 32.83 -3.58
N ALA A 500 -27.21 31.54 -3.90
CA ALA A 500 -25.95 30.86 -4.18
C ALA A 500 -25.25 31.52 -5.38
N ASN A 501 -25.99 31.81 -6.46
CA ASN A 501 -25.47 32.55 -7.61
C ASN A 501 -25.03 33.98 -7.22
N ALA A 502 -25.85 34.71 -6.47
CA ALA A 502 -25.48 36.06 -6.01
C ALA A 502 -24.21 36.08 -5.14
N LEU A 503 -24.02 35.07 -4.27
CA LEU A 503 -22.79 34.91 -3.49
C LEU A 503 -21.57 34.62 -4.38
N TYR A 504 -21.74 33.72 -5.36
CA TYR A 504 -20.66 33.39 -6.29
C TYR A 504 -20.25 34.60 -7.14
N ASP A 505 -21.23 35.36 -7.64
CA ASP A 505 -21.03 36.59 -8.43
C ASP A 505 -20.42 37.72 -7.59
N ALA A 506 -20.69 37.76 -6.28
CA ALA A 506 -20.05 38.67 -5.33
C ALA A 506 -18.57 38.34 -5.02
N GLY A 507 -18.03 37.25 -5.61
CA GLY A 507 -16.62 36.89 -5.49
C GLY A 507 -16.33 35.75 -4.52
N TYR A 508 -17.34 35.17 -3.87
CA TYR A 508 -17.15 34.02 -2.99
C TYR A 508 -17.00 32.73 -3.82
N ARG A 509 -15.74 32.35 -4.10
CA ARG A 509 -15.41 31.19 -4.95
C ARG A 509 -15.18 29.88 -4.18
N SER A 510 -15.39 29.88 -2.85
CA SER A 510 -15.33 28.69 -2.01
C SER A 510 -16.12 28.87 -0.72
N VAL A 511 -16.47 27.76 -0.07
CA VAL A 511 -17.11 27.77 1.26
C VAL A 511 -16.21 28.42 2.32
N ASN A 512 -14.89 28.23 2.22
CA ASN A 512 -13.94 28.86 3.14
C ASN A 512 -13.92 30.39 2.99
N ALA A 513 -14.04 30.91 1.77
CA ALA A 513 -14.16 32.34 1.53
C ALA A 513 -15.43 32.90 2.17
N LEU A 514 -16.55 32.16 2.10
CA LEU A 514 -17.81 32.53 2.74
C LEU A 514 -17.71 32.48 4.27
N ALA A 515 -17.05 31.47 4.83
CA ALA A 515 -16.85 31.32 6.26
C ALA A 515 -15.94 32.40 6.87
N ASN A 516 -15.05 33.01 6.07
CA ASN A 516 -14.15 34.08 6.50
C ASN A 516 -14.68 35.49 6.28
N ALA A 517 -15.82 35.64 5.59
CA ALA A 517 -16.46 36.92 5.37
C ALA A 517 -17.04 37.51 6.66
N LYS A 518 -17.11 38.84 6.75
CA LYS A 518 -17.85 39.52 7.84
C LYS A 518 -19.35 39.58 7.51
N ALA A 519 -20.19 39.61 8.55
CA ALA A 519 -21.64 39.73 8.37
C ALA A 519 -22.03 40.98 7.55
N GLU A 520 -21.31 42.09 7.75
CA GLU A 520 -21.48 43.35 7.01
C GLU A 520 -21.09 43.28 5.53
N GLU A 521 -20.22 42.35 5.16
CA GLU A 521 -19.82 42.13 3.76
C GLU A 521 -20.85 41.25 3.05
N LEU A 522 -21.37 40.25 3.74
CA LEU A 522 -22.41 39.37 3.22
C LEU A 522 -23.72 40.12 2.95
N THR A 523 -24.08 41.12 3.76
CA THR A 523 -25.29 41.94 3.55
C THR A 523 -25.21 42.87 2.33
N LYS A 524 -24.00 43.14 1.82
CA LYS A 524 -23.82 43.87 0.54
C LYS A 524 -24.20 43.00 -0.66
N THR A 525 -24.28 41.68 -0.49
CA THR A 525 -24.69 40.76 -1.55
C THR A 525 -26.21 40.81 -1.75
N LYS A 526 -26.64 40.96 -3.00
CA LYS A 526 -28.05 41.07 -3.38
C LYS A 526 -28.86 39.88 -2.85
N GLY A 527 -29.88 40.15 -2.04
CA GLY A 527 -30.80 39.13 -1.51
C GLY A 527 -30.37 38.48 -0.18
N ILE A 528 -29.30 38.97 0.46
CA ILE A 528 -28.86 38.54 1.79
C ILE A 528 -29.17 39.63 2.82
N ASN A 529 -30.08 39.32 3.74
CA ASN A 529 -30.38 40.20 4.88
C ASN A 529 -29.49 39.84 6.08
N GLU A 530 -29.41 40.73 7.06
CA GLU A 530 -28.55 40.57 8.24
C GLU A 530 -28.85 39.28 9.02
N LYS A 531 -30.13 38.89 9.11
CA LYS A 531 -30.57 37.64 9.75
C LYS A 531 -30.06 36.40 9.01
N LEU A 532 -30.01 36.44 7.67
CA LEU A 532 -29.48 35.35 6.85
C LEU A 532 -27.94 35.34 6.89
N ALA A 533 -27.29 36.51 6.86
CA ALA A 533 -25.83 36.61 7.00
C ALA A 533 -25.33 35.97 8.31
N ARG A 534 -25.96 36.29 9.44
CA ARG A 534 -25.66 35.65 10.73
C ARG A 534 -25.94 34.15 10.73
N ARG A 535 -26.99 33.70 10.02
CA ARG A 535 -27.30 32.26 9.89
C ARG A 535 -26.27 31.51 9.06
N ILE A 536 -25.76 32.12 7.99
CA ILE A 536 -24.68 31.59 7.16
C ILE A 536 -23.42 31.44 8.01
N LEU A 537 -23.03 32.45 8.79
CA LEU A 537 -21.84 32.36 9.66
C LEU A 537 -22.02 31.33 10.80
N LYS A 538 -23.22 31.27 11.38
CA LYS A 538 -23.57 30.26 12.38
C LYS A 538 -23.46 28.82 11.84
N HIS A 539 -23.73 28.60 10.56
CA HIS A 539 -23.53 27.29 9.91
C HIS A 539 -22.05 26.84 9.97
N PHE A 540 -21.11 27.78 10.02
CA PHE A 540 -19.67 27.52 10.16
C PHE A 540 -19.14 27.66 11.59
N GLY A 541 -20.02 27.78 12.60
CA GLY A 541 -19.61 27.90 13.99
C GLY A 541 -18.99 29.25 14.38
N LYS A 542 -19.20 30.30 13.56
CA LYS A 542 -18.84 31.68 13.92
C LYS A 542 -20.10 32.41 14.39
N GLU A 543 -20.03 33.05 15.56
CA GLU A 543 -21.11 33.87 16.12
C GLU A 543 -21.20 35.26 15.49
#